data_AF-A0A2S4WF11-F1
#
_entry.id   AF-A0A2S4WF11-F1
#
_cell.length_a   1.000
_cell.length_b   1.000
_cell.length_c   1.000
_cell.angle_alpha   90.00
_cell.angle_beta   90.00
_cell.angle_gamma   90.00
#
_symmetry.space_group_name_H-M   'P 1'
#
loop_
_entity.id
_entity.type
_entity.pdbx_description
1 polymer ?
#
loop_
_entity_poly.entity_id
_entity_poly.type
_entity_poly.pdbx_seq_one_letter_code
_entity_poly.pdbx_strand_id
1 'polypeptide(L)'
;MRFQVSLFEASLLLSAIYTTGVEADRSSDLGLNPSNLRLNGIAFGAIPAFKERSNPNTPLEINSKLPRPISIMGDYVELDTNAEGLKKIDWHLDTILNLPGKPVYQIALMPNHGLLSVSPLVINRIAAKMAEINRNNITVWLRFGHEMNGQWYNWGLNPWLFKEKWRALAVAVHREAPDTYMMWAPNARFGKSVHSTKGGYTQYWPGREYVDIAALSYYHFGGSRRRNLAPKEDQALEKIQEFAKLYGSAGAGKPIVLAETSAPYTRLISTKQPERGGATEREIKITWLKQLFSRNMKELVPDLKAISWVRCHFSV
;
A
#
# COMPACT_ATOMS: atom_id res chain seq x y z
N MET A 1 -1.38 -20.33 29.28
CA MET A 1 -2.78 -20.40 28.82
C MET A 1 -2.86 -19.74 27.44
N ARG A 2 -2.99 -20.53 26.37
CA ARG A 2 -3.06 -20.01 24.98
C ARG A 2 -4.50 -19.59 24.71
N PHE A 3 -4.77 -18.30 24.57
CA PHE A 3 -6.06 -17.83 24.06
C PHE A 3 -6.06 -17.97 22.54
N GLN A 4 -6.65 -19.05 22.06
CA GLN A 4 -7.02 -19.22 20.67
C GLN A 4 -8.33 -18.46 20.50
N VAL A 5 -8.27 -17.21 20.04
CA VAL A 5 -9.47 -16.42 19.76
C VAL A 5 -10.22 -17.13 18.64
N SER A 6 -11.34 -17.74 19.02
CA SER A 6 -12.26 -18.41 18.12
C SER A 6 -12.87 -17.40 17.16
N LEU A 7 -13.16 -17.80 15.91
CA LEU A 7 -13.94 -17.00 14.94
C LEU A 7 -15.27 -16.47 15.53
N PHE A 8 -15.78 -17.12 16.57
CA PHE A 8 -16.95 -16.71 17.34
C PHE A 8 -16.69 -15.45 18.19
N GLU A 9 -15.54 -15.36 18.86
CA GLU A 9 -15.19 -14.19 19.69
C GLU A 9 -14.94 -12.96 18.82
N ALA A 10 -14.33 -13.12 17.65
CA ALA A 10 -14.18 -12.03 16.68
C ALA A 10 -15.54 -11.49 16.22
N SER A 11 -16.49 -12.38 15.92
CA SER A 11 -17.86 -12.00 15.54
C SER A 11 -18.60 -11.29 16.68
N LEU A 12 -18.38 -11.70 17.93
CA LEU A 12 -18.96 -11.07 19.13
C LEU A 12 -18.39 -9.69 19.41
N LEU A 13 -17.08 -9.53 19.27
CA LEU A 13 -16.40 -8.23 19.39
C LEU A 13 -16.85 -7.25 18.29
N LEU A 14 -16.97 -7.72 17.04
CA LEU A 14 -17.53 -6.92 15.95
C LEU A 14 -19.00 -6.55 16.19
N SER A 15 -19.81 -7.51 16.67
CA SER A 15 -21.20 -7.24 17.03
C SER A 15 -21.31 -6.23 18.16
N ALA A 16 -20.41 -6.28 19.15
CA ALA A 16 -20.33 -5.31 20.24
C ALA A 16 -19.89 -3.92 19.77
N ILE A 17 -18.91 -3.82 18.87
CA ILE A 17 -18.49 -2.55 18.25
C ILE A 17 -19.64 -1.93 17.45
N TYR A 18 -20.37 -2.74 16.67
CA TYR A 18 -21.53 -2.30 15.90
C TYR A 18 -22.74 -1.92 16.78
N THR A 19 -23.02 -2.69 17.84
CA THR A 19 -24.15 -2.40 18.76
C THR A 19 -23.87 -1.24 19.71
N THR A 20 -22.61 -0.93 20.00
CA THR A 20 -22.22 0.26 20.78
C THR A 20 -22.15 1.55 19.93
N GLY A 21 -22.45 1.48 18.63
CA GLY A 21 -22.48 2.66 17.76
C GLY A 21 -21.10 3.26 17.50
N VAL A 22 -20.02 2.55 17.81
CA VAL A 22 -18.67 2.97 17.44
C VAL A 22 -18.40 2.48 16.01
N GLU A 23 -19.12 3.07 15.04
CA GLU A 23 -18.37 3.50 13.87
C GLU A 23 -17.36 4.50 14.42
N ALA A 24 -16.15 4.04 14.75
CA ALA A 24 -15.05 4.94 14.98
C ALA A 24 -14.99 5.75 13.69
N ASP A 25 -15.48 6.99 13.75
CA ASP A 25 -15.69 7.89 12.62
C ASP A 25 -14.29 8.30 12.15
N ARG A 26 -13.62 7.36 11.49
CA ARG A 26 -12.23 7.46 11.08
C ARG A 26 -12.16 8.62 10.12
N SER A 27 -11.19 9.51 10.36
CA SER A 27 -11.07 10.75 9.60
C SER A 27 -11.19 10.47 8.10
N SER A 28 -12.11 11.17 7.45
CA SER A 28 -12.39 11.04 6.02
C SER A 28 -11.18 11.42 5.14
N ASP A 29 -10.21 12.13 5.72
CA ASP A 29 -8.96 12.53 5.05
C ASP A 29 -7.83 11.48 5.14
N LEU A 30 -8.05 10.37 5.87
CA LEU A 30 -7.08 9.28 6.06
C LEU A 30 -5.77 9.71 6.75
N GLY A 31 -5.81 10.80 7.51
CA GLY A 31 -4.64 11.43 8.15
C GLY A 31 -3.75 12.21 7.18
N LEU A 32 -4.18 12.42 5.94
CA LEU A 32 -3.41 13.16 4.95
C LEU A 32 -3.43 14.65 5.26
N ASN A 33 -2.28 15.22 5.61
CA ASN A 33 -2.14 16.66 5.80
C ASN A 33 -2.54 17.44 4.52
N PRO A 34 -3.49 18.39 4.58
CA PRO A 34 -3.94 19.16 3.41
C PRO A 34 -2.89 20.12 2.86
N SER A 35 -1.90 20.52 3.67
CA SER A 35 -0.82 21.42 3.25
C SER A 35 0.29 20.70 2.46
N ASN A 36 0.32 19.37 2.45
CA ASN A 36 1.33 18.59 1.73
C ASN A 36 1.05 18.54 0.22
N LEU A 37 1.97 17.95 -0.53
CA LEU A 37 1.92 17.90 -1.99
C LEU A 37 0.71 17.12 -2.49
N ARG A 38 -0.14 17.81 -3.23
CA ARG A 38 -1.28 17.24 -3.94
C ARG A 38 -1.32 17.81 -5.35
N LEU A 39 -1.71 16.99 -6.32
CA LEU A 39 -1.98 17.44 -7.68
C LEU A 39 -3.41 17.03 -8.03
N ASN A 40 -4.23 17.99 -8.48
CA ASN A 40 -5.66 17.79 -8.76
C ASN A 40 -6.41 17.05 -7.62
N GLY A 41 -6.06 17.37 -6.37
CA GLY A 41 -6.69 16.78 -5.18
C GLY A 41 -6.26 15.36 -4.85
N ILE A 42 -5.27 14.79 -5.56
CA ILE A 42 -4.68 13.47 -5.28
C ILE A 42 -3.36 13.69 -4.54
N ALA A 43 -3.20 13.07 -3.37
CA ALA A 43 -2.01 13.20 -2.54
C ALA A 43 -0.82 12.45 -3.15
N PHE A 44 0.36 13.08 -3.11
CA PHE A 44 1.60 12.49 -3.60
C PHE A 44 2.42 11.95 -2.43
N GLY A 45 2.66 10.64 -2.44
CA GLY A 45 3.56 9.93 -1.56
C GLY A 45 4.83 9.49 -2.26
N ALA A 46 5.85 9.18 -1.48
CA ALA A 46 7.06 8.56 -1.98
C ALA A 46 7.49 7.40 -1.08
N ILE A 47 8.07 6.37 -1.70
CA ILE A 47 8.72 5.25 -1.03
C ILE A 47 10.22 5.45 -1.22
N PRO A 48 10.94 5.95 -0.19
CA PRO A 48 12.36 6.22 -0.27
C PRO A 48 13.16 4.92 -0.37
N ALA A 49 14.27 4.98 -1.11
CA ALA A 49 15.19 3.87 -1.26
C ALA A 49 16.25 3.90 -0.15
N PHE A 50 15.84 3.79 1.12
CA PHE A 50 16.70 3.96 2.30
C PHE A 50 18.02 3.18 2.24
N LYS A 51 18.01 2.00 1.62
CA LYS A 51 19.14 1.04 1.60
C LYS A 51 19.52 0.58 0.19
N GLU A 52 19.11 1.29 -0.86
CA GLU A 52 19.54 0.91 -2.21
C GLU A 52 21.04 1.13 -2.39
N ARG A 53 21.73 0.10 -2.88
CA ARG A 53 23.20 0.13 -3.07
C ARG A 53 23.66 1.16 -4.09
N SER A 54 22.82 1.41 -5.09
CA SER A 54 23.23 2.15 -6.29
C SER A 54 22.84 3.62 -6.26
N ASN A 55 21.68 3.96 -5.68
CA ASN A 55 21.16 5.32 -5.69
C ASN A 55 20.15 5.55 -4.54
N PRO A 56 20.61 5.46 -3.28
CA PRO A 56 19.74 5.64 -2.13
C PRO A 56 19.16 7.05 -2.12
N ASN A 57 18.02 7.22 -1.46
CA ASN A 57 17.52 8.53 -1.11
C ASN A 57 16.73 8.50 0.18
N THR A 58 16.85 9.60 0.92
CA THR A 58 16.07 9.86 2.13
C THR A 58 14.78 10.62 1.80
N PRO A 59 13.76 10.55 2.67
CA PRO A 59 12.58 11.41 2.54
C PRO A 59 12.91 12.91 2.49
N LEU A 60 13.92 13.36 3.24
CA LEU A 60 14.30 14.77 3.30
C LEU A 60 14.87 15.25 1.96
N GLU A 61 15.70 14.44 1.31
CA GLU A 61 16.21 14.72 -0.03
C GLU A 61 15.09 14.76 -1.07
N ILE A 62 14.06 13.92 -0.93
CA ILE A 62 12.86 13.98 -1.78
C ILE A 62 12.14 15.31 -1.56
N ASN A 63 11.84 15.66 -0.31
CA ASN A 63 11.15 16.91 0.03
C ASN A 63 11.89 18.15 -0.48
N SER A 64 13.22 18.16 -0.41
CA SER A 64 14.05 19.28 -0.90
C SER A 64 13.90 19.57 -2.41
N LYS A 65 13.42 18.59 -3.17
CA LYS A 65 13.21 18.68 -4.63
C LYS A 65 11.77 18.96 -5.02
N LEU A 66 10.86 19.05 -4.04
CA LEU A 66 9.43 19.24 -4.25
C LEU A 66 8.99 20.60 -3.72
N PRO A 67 7.99 21.24 -4.35
CA PRO A 67 7.49 22.54 -3.90
C PRO A 67 6.74 22.48 -2.56
N ARG A 68 6.37 21.27 -2.12
CA ARG A 68 5.72 20.97 -0.85
C ARG A 68 6.17 19.60 -0.35
N PRO A 69 6.13 19.34 0.96
CA PRO A 69 6.46 18.02 1.49
C PRO A 69 5.55 16.92 0.93
N ILE A 70 6.06 15.69 0.82
CA ILE A 70 5.26 14.52 0.48
C ILE A 70 4.12 14.31 1.47
N SER A 71 2.98 13.78 1.01
CA SER A 71 1.84 13.44 1.86
C SER A 71 1.99 12.09 2.56
N ILE A 72 2.76 11.18 1.98
CA ILE A 72 2.96 9.81 2.48
C ILE A 72 4.45 9.47 2.38
N MET A 73 5.00 8.93 3.46
CA MET A 73 6.28 8.23 3.45
C MET A 73 5.99 6.74 3.51
N GLY A 74 6.34 6.00 2.46
CA GLY A 74 6.22 4.55 2.46
C GLY A 74 7.50 3.85 2.92
N ASP A 75 7.35 2.66 3.47
CA ASP A 75 8.45 1.82 3.96
C ASP A 75 8.12 0.33 3.84
N TYR A 76 9.16 -0.50 3.78
CA TYR A 76 9.05 -1.96 3.81
C TYR A 76 9.66 -2.50 5.09
N VAL A 77 8.82 -3.17 5.88
CA VAL A 77 9.22 -3.75 7.16
C VAL A 77 9.03 -5.24 7.09
N GLU A 78 10.13 -5.97 7.28
CA GLU A 78 10.12 -7.42 7.39
C GLU A 78 9.57 -7.83 8.75
N LEU A 79 8.64 -8.78 8.74
CA LEU A 79 8.08 -9.39 9.93
C LEU A 79 8.72 -10.77 10.11
N ASP A 80 9.66 -10.83 11.05
CA ASP A 80 10.26 -12.08 11.50
C ASP A 80 9.29 -12.89 12.38
N THR A 81 9.59 -14.16 12.66
CA THR A 81 8.71 -15.10 13.38
C THR A 81 8.17 -14.60 14.73
N ASN A 82 8.94 -13.77 15.44
CA ASN A 82 8.58 -13.21 16.75
C ASN A 82 8.19 -11.72 16.68
N ALA A 83 8.00 -11.15 15.49
CA ALA A 83 7.81 -9.71 15.29
C ALA A 83 9.00 -8.84 15.76
N GLU A 84 10.20 -9.41 15.91
CA GLU A 84 11.41 -8.66 16.26
C GLU A 84 11.82 -7.67 15.16
N GLY A 85 11.51 -8.00 13.90
CA GLY A 85 11.68 -7.10 12.76
C GLY A 85 10.94 -5.75 12.89
N LEU A 86 9.94 -5.65 13.79
CA LEU A 86 9.30 -4.37 14.12
C LEU A 86 10.28 -3.36 14.73
N LYS A 87 11.42 -3.78 15.31
CA LYS A 87 12.48 -2.87 15.74
C LYS A 87 13.05 -2.04 14.59
N LYS A 88 12.95 -2.51 13.34
CA LYS A 88 13.36 -1.71 12.15
C LYS A 88 12.53 -0.44 12.02
N ILE A 89 11.28 -0.44 12.49
CA ILE A 89 10.43 0.76 12.50
C ILE A 89 11.03 1.84 13.40
N ASP A 90 11.62 1.46 14.53
CA ASP A 90 12.18 2.41 15.50
C ASP A 90 13.30 3.25 14.87
N TRP A 91 14.09 2.65 13.96
CA TRP A 91 15.13 3.38 13.20
C TRP A 91 14.56 4.43 12.25
N HIS A 92 13.37 4.19 11.69
CA HIS A 92 12.72 5.11 10.77
C HIS A 92 11.80 6.10 11.50
N LEU A 93 11.45 5.84 12.76
CA LEU A 93 10.53 6.66 13.55
C LEU A 93 11.06 8.08 13.73
N ASP A 94 12.35 8.24 14.04
CA ASP A 94 12.98 9.57 14.13
C ASP A 94 12.95 10.31 12.80
N THR A 95 13.08 9.59 11.68
CA THR A 95 13.01 10.20 10.35
C THR A 95 11.62 10.78 10.09
N ILE A 96 10.56 10.01 10.35
CA ILE A 96 9.19 10.47 10.09
C ILE A 96 8.74 11.57 11.06
N LEU A 97 9.13 11.49 12.33
CA LEU A 97 8.82 12.50 13.35
C LEU A 97 9.35 13.88 12.97
N ASN A 98 10.56 13.92 12.41
CA ASN A 98 11.23 15.16 12.05
C ASN A 98 10.98 15.58 10.60
N LEU A 99 10.23 14.79 9.82
CA LEU A 99 10.00 15.09 8.42
C LEU A 99 9.00 16.24 8.26
N PRO A 100 9.35 17.32 7.53
CA PRO A 100 8.41 18.41 7.27
C PRO A 100 7.11 17.90 6.65
N GLY A 101 5.99 18.53 7.02
CA GLY A 101 4.66 18.19 6.52
C GLY A 101 3.97 17.05 7.28
N LYS A 102 4.66 16.33 8.18
CA LYS A 102 4.07 15.23 8.98
C LYS A 102 3.28 14.25 8.10
N PRO A 103 3.93 13.59 7.11
CA PRO A 103 3.23 12.68 6.23
C PRO A 103 2.65 11.47 6.98
N VAL A 104 1.66 10.83 6.37
CA VAL A 104 1.21 9.51 6.79
C VAL A 104 2.34 8.50 6.64
N TYR A 105 2.45 7.57 7.59
CA TYR A 105 3.38 6.46 7.49
C TYR A 105 2.75 5.25 6.81
N GLN A 106 3.15 4.93 5.57
CA GLN A 106 2.65 3.75 4.87
C GLN A 106 3.61 2.57 5.06
N ILE A 107 3.25 1.62 5.91
CA ILE A 107 4.11 0.47 6.24
C ILE A 107 3.65 -0.76 5.45
N ALA A 108 4.51 -1.24 4.55
CA ALA A 108 4.37 -2.56 3.95
C ALA A 108 4.96 -3.62 4.89
N LEU A 109 4.09 -4.29 5.66
CA LEU A 109 4.51 -5.31 6.61
C LEU A 109 4.55 -6.69 5.95
N MET A 110 5.75 -7.25 5.82
CA MET A 110 6.03 -8.43 5.01
C MET A 110 6.24 -9.67 5.89
N PRO A 111 5.28 -10.63 5.95
CA PRO A 111 5.41 -11.85 6.74
C PRO A 111 6.38 -12.84 6.08
N ASN A 112 7.68 -12.54 6.15
CA ASN A 112 8.75 -13.26 5.43
C ASN A 112 8.89 -14.74 5.80
N HIS A 113 8.31 -15.19 6.92
CA HIS A 113 8.21 -16.60 7.27
C HIS A 113 6.85 -17.23 6.94
N GLY A 114 6.09 -16.60 6.04
CA GLY A 114 4.76 -17.03 5.61
C GLY A 114 3.67 -16.73 6.65
N LEU A 115 2.41 -16.85 6.21
CA LEU A 115 1.24 -16.48 7.01
C LEU A 115 1.02 -17.35 8.26
N LEU A 116 1.53 -18.59 8.28
CA LEU A 116 1.44 -19.47 9.46
C LEU A 116 2.27 -18.94 10.65
N SER A 117 3.34 -18.19 10.38
CA SER A 117 4.14 -17.56 11.43
C SER A 117 3.40 -16.41 12.16
N VAL A 118 2.32 -15.91 11.57
CA VAL A 118 1.50 -14.81 12.11
C VAL A 118 0.52 -15.36 13.14
N SER A 119 1.07 -15.70 14.30
CA SER A 119 0.34 -16.19 15.47
C SER A 119 -0.43 -15.05 16.18
N PRO A 120 -1.38 -15.36 17.09
CA PRO A 120 -2.03 -14.34 17.92
C PRO A 120 -1.04 -13.46 18.70
N LEU A 121 0.08 -14.02 19.17
CA LEU A 121 1.13 -13.26 19.84
C LEU A 121 1.76 -12.22 18.90
N VAL A 122 2.05 -12.62 17.66
CA VAL A 122 2.61 -11.73 16.63
C VAL A 122 1.62 -10.63 16.27
N ILE A 123 0.33 -10.96 16.12
CA ILE A 123 -0.73 -9.99 15.87
C ILE A 123 -0.80 -8.94 16.98
N ASN A 124 -0.80 -9.37 18.25
CA ASN A 124 -0.82 -8.45 19.39
C ASN A 124 0.43 -7.54 19.42
N ARG A 125 1.61 -8.06 19.07
CA ARG A 125 2.84 -7.26 18.96
C ARG A 125 2.77 -6.22 17.85
N ILE A 126 2.20 -6.57 16.69
CA ILE A 126 1.97 -5.62 15.60
C ILE A 126 1.03 -4.51 16.07
N ALA A 127 -0.13 -4.86 16.63
CA ALA A 127 -1.11 -3.88 17.10
C ALA A 127 -0.52 -2.95 18.17
N ALA A 128 0.23 -3.48 19.13
CA ALA A 128 0.92 -2.68 20.16
C ALA A 128 1.97 -1.72 19.58
N LYS A 129 2.74 -2.14 18.56
CA LYS A 129 3.69 -1.27 17.88
C LYS A 129 2.98 -0.17 17.08
N MET A 130 1.86 -0.47 16.43
CA MET A 130 1.06 0.56 15.74
C MET A 130 0.51 1.59 16.74
N ALA A 131 0.03 1.14 17.90
CA ALA A 131 -0.42 2.02 18.98
C ALA A 131 0.71 2.93 19.51
N GLU A 132 1.94 2.40 19.59
CA GLU A 132 3.13 3.19 19.94
C GLU A 132 3.45 4.29 18.94
N ILE A 133 3.32 4.00 17.64
CA ILE A 133 3.48 5.00 16.59
C ILE A 133 2.36 6.05 16.67
N ASN A 134 1.10 5.63 16.88
CA ASN A 134 -0.03 6.56 17.02
C ASN A 134 0.12 7.49 18.24
N ARG A 135 0.70 7.05 19.36
CA ARG A 135 1.00 7.92 20.52
C ARG A 135 1.95 9.09 20.19
N ASN A 136 2.68 9.01 19.09
CA ASN A 136 3.51 10.09 18.58
C ASN A 136 2.75 11.02 17.58
N ASN A 137 1.42 10.92 17.51
CA ASN A 137 0.57 11.63 16.54
C ASN A 137 0.90 11.32 15.08
N ILE A 138 1.33 10.08 14.81
CA ILE A 138 1.58 9.59 13.46
C ILE A 138 0.43 8.69 13.04
N THR A 139 -0.28 9.09 11.98
CA THR A 139 -1.23 8.21 11.29
C THR A 139 -0.47 7.14 10.49
N VAL A 140 -0.92 5.90 10.60
CA VAL A 140 -0.32 4.77 9.89
C VAL A 140 -1.28 4.18 8.88
N TRP A 141 -0.79 3.87 7.68
CA TRP A 141 -1.45 2.99 6.73
C TRP A 141 -0.72 1.64 6.73
N LEU A 142 -1.30 0.65 7.38
CA LEU A 142 -0.71 -0.68 7.53
C LEU A 142 -1.11 -1.59 6.36
N ARG A 143 -0.14 -1.88 5.50
CA ARG A 143 -0.29 -2.71 4.30
C ARG A 143 0.35 -4.08 4.51
N PHE A 144 -0.36 -4.95 5.23
CA PHE A 144 0.11 -6.28 5.59
C PHE A 144 0.01 -7.29 4.43
N GLY A 145 1.08 -8.04 4.16
CA GLY A 145 1.07 -9.13 3.17
C GLY A 145 0.62 -8.65 1.78
N HIS A 146 1.22 -7.57 1.29
CA HIS A 146 0.87 -6.96 0.00
C HIS A 146 1.06 -7.93 -1.17
N GLU A 147 0.35 -7.67 -2.27
CA GLU A 147 0.43 -8.46 -3.50
C GLU A 147 0.22 -9.97 -3.29
N MET A 148 -0.60 -10.33 -2.31
CA MET A 148 -0.98 -11.70 -1.96
C MET A 148 -1.57 -12.51 -3.14
N ASN A 149 -2.06 -11.83 -4.18
CA ASN A 149 -2.55 -12.45 -5.42
C ASN A 149 -1.42 -12.82 -6.41
N GLY A 150 -0.17 -12.49 -6.09
CA GLY A 150 1.04 -12.90 -6.77
C GLY A 150 1.60 -14.24 -6.28
N GLN A 151 2.56 -14.79 -7.03
CA GLN A 151 3.26 -16.04 -6.68
C GLN A 151 4.72 -15.82 -6.25
N TRP A 152 5.15 -14.56 -6.15
CA TRP A 152 6.54 -14.18 -5.88
C TRP A 152 6.85 -13.99 -4.39
N TYR A 153 5.83 -13.98 -3.53
CA TYR A 153 5.98 -13.97 -2.09
C TYR A 153 5.46 -15.27 -1.48
N ASN A 154 6.08 -15.72 -0.38
CA ASN A 154 5.69 -16.96 0.31
C ASN A 154 4.38 -16.84 1.11
N TRP A 155 3.80 -15.64 1.22
CA TRP A 155 2.43 -15.41 1.68
C TRP A 155 1.40 -15.35 0.53
N GLY A 156 1.84 -15.42 -0.72
CA GLY A 156 0.98 -15.38 -1.89
C GLY A 156 0.22 -16.69 -2.15
N LEU A 157 -0.78 -16.63 -3.02
CA LEU A 157 -1.57 -17.78 -3.50
C LEU A 157 -2.33 -18.57 -2.41
N ASN A 158 -2.47 -18.03 -1.20
CA ASN A 158 -3.22 -18.65 -0.10
C ASN A 158 -4.35 -17.74 0.41
N PRO A 159 -5.47 -17.61 -0.34
CA PRO A 159 -6.53 -16.66 -0.02
C PRO A 159 -7.26 -16.95 1.30
N TRP A 160 -7.41 -18.23 1.66
CA TRP A 160 -8.08 -18.60 2.91
C TRP A 160 -7.28 -18.14 4.13
N LEU A 161 -6.00 -18.53 4.19
CA LEU A 161 -5.13 -18.17 5.31
C LEU A 161 -4.85 -16.66 5.34
N PHE A 162 -4.73 -16.03 4.17
CA PHE A 162 -4.59 -14.57 4.08
C PHE A 162 -5.76 -13.86 4.76
N LYS A 163 -7.00 -14.24 4.42
CA LYS A 163 -8.20 -13.64 5.02
C LYS A 163 -8.29 -13.90 6.52
N GLU A 164 -7.96 -15.11 6.97
CA GLU A 164 -7.93 -15.45 8.40
C GLU A 164 -6.98 -14.50 9.16
N LYS A 165 -5.72 -14.38 8.72
CA LYS A 165 -4.73 -13.53 9.37
C LYS A 165 -5.05 -12.04 9.25
N TRP A 166 -5.53 -11.60 8.08
CA TRP A 166 -5.93 -10.22 7.85
C TRP A 166 -7.03 -9.80 8.83
N ARG A 167 -8.11 -10.60 8.95
CA ARG A 167 -9.24 -10.28 9.82
C ARG A 167 -8.82 -10.19 11.28
N ALA A 168 -8.05 -11.17 11.75
CA ALA A 168 -7.53 -11.18 13.12
C ALA A 168 -6.64 -9.96 13.40
N LEU A 169 -5.78 -9.59 12.45
CA LEU A 169 -4.93 -8.41 12.56
C LEU A 169 -5.75 -7.10 12.55
N ALA A 170 -6.71 -6.98 11.63
CA ALA A 170 -7.57 -5.80 11.54
C ALA A 170 -8.34 -5.55 12.84
N VAL A 171 -8.94 -6.59 13.43
CA VAL A 171 -9.63 -6.48 14.74
C VAL A 171 -8.69 -5.99 15.83
N ALA A 172 -7.47 -6.54 15.91
CA ALA A 172 -6.50 -6.12 16.91
C ALA A 172 -6.03 -4.67 16.70
N VAL A 173 -5.75 -4.28 15.45
CA VAL A 173 -5.30 -2.92 15.11
C VAL A 173 -6.41 -1.90 15.35
N HIS A 174 -7.64 -2.16 14.92
CA HIS A 174 -8.78 -1.27 15.15
C HIS A 174 -9.04 -1.02 16.64
N ARG A 175 -8.79 -2.03 17.49
CA ARG A 175 -8.95 -1.90 18.95
C ARG A 175 -7.81 -1.13 19.61
N GLU A 176 -6.56 -1.44 19.28
CA GLU A 176 -5.39 -0.93 20.01
C GLU A 176 -4.80 0.35 19.41
N ALA A 177 -4.98 0.57 18.10
CA ALA A 177 -4.29 1.59 17.32
C ALA A 177 -5.29 2.32 16.39
N PRO A 178 -6.17 3.18 16.95
CA PRO A 178 -7.28 3.78 16.21
C PRO A 178 -6.86 4.65 15.03
N ASP A 179 -5.68 5.29 15.08
CA ASP A 179 -5.09 6.09 13.99
C ASP A 179 -4.29 5.23 12.99
N THR A 180 -4.51 3.92 12.99
CA THR A 180 -3.94 2.97 12.02
C THR A 180 -5.02 2.41 11.10
N TYR A 181 -4.86 2.67 9.81
CA TYR A 181 -5.74 2.25 8.73
C TYR A 181 -5.22 0.96 8.09
N MET A 182 -6.06 -0.08 8.03
CA MET A 182 -5.78 -1.33 7.35
C MET A 182 -5.91 -1.14 5.84
N MET A 183 -4.78 -1.12 5.14
CA MET A 183 -4.67 -0.87 3.71
C MET A 183 -4.52 -2.17 2.92
N TRP A 184 -5.60 -2.67 2.34
CA TRP A 184 -5.60 -3.91 1.54
C TRP A 184 -5.10 -3.64 0.12
N ALA A 185 -3.97 -4.25 -0.26
CA ALA A 185 -3.28 -3.92 -1.51
C ALA A 185 -2.84 -5.14 -2.34
N PRO A 186 -3.71 -5.69 -3.21
CA PRO A 186 -3.29 -6.63 -4.24
C PRO A 186 -2.39 -5.97 -5.31
N ASN A 187 -1.73 -6.81 -6.12
CA ASN A 187 -1.14 -6.38 -7.39
C ASN A 187 -2.24 -6.22 -8.45
N ALA A 188 -2.10 -5.27 -9.37
CA ALA A 188 -3.01 -5.07 -10.50
C ALA A 188 -3.33 -6.36 -11.25
N ARG A 189 -4.61 -6.58 -11.55
CA ARG A 189 -5.13 -7.86 -12.08
C ARG A 189 -4.35 -8.30 -13.31
N PHE A 190 -3.81 -9.51 -13.23
CA PHE A 190 -3.15 -10.24 -14.33
C PHE A 190 -3.69 -11.67 -14.50
N GLY A 191 -4.66 -12.07 -13.68
CA GLY A 191 -5.38 -13.34 -13.80
C GLY A 191 -6.49 -13.30 -14.86
N LYS A 192 -7.04 -14.48 -15.18
CA LYS A 192 -8.13 -14.65 -16.16
C LYS A 192 -9.40 -13.88 -15.80
N SER A 193 -9.65 -13.67 -14.52
CA SER A 193 -10.82 -12.95 -14.00
C SER A 193 -10.52 -12.33 -12.63
N VAL A 194 -11.42 -11.45 -12.17
CA VAL A 194 -11.37 -10.89 -10.81
C VAL A 194 -11.48 -11.97 -9.71
N HIS A 195 -11.99 -13.15 -10.03
CA HIS A 195 -12.17 -14.29 -9.10
C HIS A 195 -11.00 -15.28 -9.12
N SER A 196 -9.99 -15.06 -9.97
CA SER A 196 -8.84 -15.96 -10.07
C SER A 196 -8.00 -15.94 -8.78
N THR A 197 -7.58 -17.11 -8.30
CA THR A 197 -6.62 -17.19 -7.16
C THR A 197 -5.28 -16.56 -7.52
N LYS A 198 -4.79 -16.80 -8.74
CA LYS A 198 -3.58 -16.14 -9.26
C LYS A 198 -3.99 -14.89 -10.03
N GLY A 199 -3.55 -13.74 -9.55
CA GLY A 199 -3.72 -12.44 -10.19
C GLY A 199 -5.15 -11.90 -10.25
N GLY A 200 -6.11 -12.50 -9.54
CA GLY A 200 -7.43 -11.91 -9.28
C GLY A 200 -7.46 -11.16 -7.94
N TYR A 201 -8.63 -10.71 -7.53
CA TYR A 201 -8.82 -9.86 -6.34
C TYR A 201 -9.75 -10.50 -5.31
N THR A 202 -10.94 -10.97 -5.73
CA THR A 202 -12.05 -11.23 -4.81
C THR A 202 -11.77 -12.36 -3.83
N GLN A 203 -10.92 -13.32 -4.19
CA GLN A 203 -10.55 -14.45 -3.32
C GLN A 203 -9.85 -13.97 -2.03
N TYR A 204 -9.12 -12.86 -2.12
CA TYR A 204 -8.34 -12.27 -1.02
C TYR A 204 -9.06 -11.12 -0.31
N TRP A 205 -10.25 -10.73 -0.78
CA TRP A 205 -11.02 -9.67 -0.14
C TRP A 205 -11.53 -10.15 1.24
N PRO A 206 -11.10 -9.53 2.34
CA PRO A 206 -11.42 -10.02 3.68
C PRO A 206 -12.80 -9.56 4.17
N GLY A 207 -13.44 -8.60 3.50
CA GLY A 207 -14.69 -7.97 3.95
C GLY A 207 -14.51 -6.46 4.12
N ARG A 208 -15.58 -5.70 3.92
CA ARG A 208 -15.58 -4.22 4.02
C ARG A 208 -15.20 -3.75 5.42
N GLU A 209 -15.63 -4.48 6.44
CA GLU A 209 -15.44 -4.20 7.85
C GLU A 209 -13.97 -4.33 8.30
N TYR A 210 -13.13 -5.06 7.56
CA TYR A 210 -11.72 -5.27 7.88
C TYR A 210 -10.75 -4.43 7.04
N VAL A 211 -11.27 -3.59 6.14
CA VAL A 211 -10.46 -2.79 5.21
C VAL A 211 -10.84 -1.33 5.36
N ASP A 212 -9.87 -0.47 5.60
CA ASP A 212 -10.10 0.97 5.64
C ASP A 212 -9.77 1.63 4.31
N ILE A 213 -8.72 1.14 3.65
CA ILE A 213 -8.25 1.63 2.36
C ILE A 213 -8.13 0.46 1.39
N ALA A 214 -8.82 0.52 0.26
CA ALA A 214 -8.61 -0.41 -0.83
C ALA A 214 -7.54 0.15 -1.75
N ALA A 215 -6.42 -0.54 -1.87
CA ALA A 215 -5.25 -0.04 -2.58
C ALA A 215 -4.78 -0.99 -3.68
N LEU A 216 -3.90 -0.51 -4.55
CA LEU A 216 -3.35 -1.29 -5.65
C LEU A 216 -1.84 -1.05 -5.79
N SER A 217 -1.08 -2.13 -5.98
CA SER A 217 0.27 -2.04 -6.54
C SER A 217 0.15 -2.10 -8.07
N TYR A 218 0.48 -1.00 -8.76
CA TYR A 218 0.31 -0.92 -10.21
C TYR A 218 1.39 -0.08 -10.89
N TYR A 219 2.01 -0.66 -11.92
CA TYR A 219 3.18 -0.11 -12.59
C TYR A 219 3.01 -0.12 -14.11
N HIS A 220 3.64 0.84 -14.78
CA HIS A 220 3.86 0.77 -16.22
C HIS A 220 5.20 0.10 -16.54
N PHE A 221 5.19 -1.17 -16.92
CA PHE A 221 6.41 -1.90 -17.28
C PHE A 221 6.77 -1.84 -18.77
N GLY A 222 5.89 -1.34 -19.67
CA GLY A 222 6.11 -1.48 -21.11
C GLY A 222 5.93 -2.92 -21.63
N GLY A 223 4.96 -3.64 -21.06
CA GLY A 223 4.60 -5.01 -21.41
C GLY A 223 5.44 -6.09 -20.73
N SER A 224 5.20 -7.37 -21.06
CA SER A 224 5.85 -8.52 -20.42
C SER A 224 7.36 -8.57 -20.63
N ARG A 225 7.85 -8.03 -21.76
CA ARG A 225 9.28 -7.89 -22.07
C ARG A 225 9.93 -6.66 -21.43
N ARG A 226 9.17 -5.88 -20.66
CA ARG A 226 9.63 -4.68 -19.96
C ARG A 226 10.31 -3.63 -20.87
N ARG A 227 9.78 -3.44 -22.07
CA ARG A 227 10.37 -2.54 -23.09
C ARG A 227 10.24 -1.08 -22.67
N ASN A 228 11.17 -0.23 -23.12
CA ASN A 228 11.12 1.21 -22.89
C ASN A 228 10.11 1.88 -23.84
N LEU A 229 8.82 1.64 -23.58
CA LEU A 229 7.69 2.20 -24.30
C LEU A 229 7.03 3.28 -23.44
N ALA A 230 6.51 4.32 -24.05
CA ALA A 230 5.63 5.24 -23.34
C ALA A 230 4.31 4.52 -22.93
N PRO A 231 3.71 4.86 -21.79
CA PRO A 231 2.35 4.44 -21.45
C PRO A 231 1.37 4.76 -22.59
N LYS A 232 0.47 3.81 -22.88
CA LYS A 232 -0.64 4.07 -23.78
C LYS A 232 -1.58 5.10 -23.16
N GLU A 233 -2.30 5.84 -23.98
CA GLU A 233 -3.38 6.72 -23.52
C GLU A 233 -4.33 5.98 -22.58
N ASP A 234 -4.76 6.66 -21.52
CA ASP A 234 -5.67 6.17 -20.48
C ASP A 234 -5.31 4.86 -19.77
N GLN A 235 -4.11 4.29 -20.00
CA GLN A 235 -3.67 3.05 -19.37
C GLN A 235 -3.85 3.07 -17.84
N ALA A 236 -3.43 4.15 -17.18
CA ALA A 236 -3.59 4.28 -15.75
C ALA A 236 -5.07 4.37 -15.34
N LEU A 237 -5.83 5.20 -16.07
CA LEU A 237 -7.23 5.49 -15.80
C LEU A 237 -8.07 4.22 -15.88
N GLU A 238 -8.00 3.49 -16.99
CA GLU A 238 -8.79 2.28 -17.20
C GLU A 238 -8.57 1.26 -16.06
N LYS A 239 -7.31 1.05 -15.66
CA LYS A 239 -6.99 0.07 -14.63
C LYS A 239 -7.47 0.50 -13.24
N ILE A 240 -7.30 1.77 -12.89
CA ILE A 240 -7.71 2.28 -11.58
C ILE A 240 -9.24 2.34 -11.51
N GLN A 241 -9.91 2.72 -12.59
CA GLN A 241 -11.36 2.74 -12.67
C GLN A 241 -11.97 1.34 -12.56
N GLU A 242 -11.37 0.32 -13.20
CA GLU A 242 -11.75 -1.09 -13.03
C GLU A 242 -11.72 -1.50 -11.55
N PHE A 243 -10.65 -1.13 -10.83
CA PHE A 243 -10.50 -1.45 -9.42
C PHE A 243 -11.47 -0.65 -8.53
N ALA A 244 -11.63 0.66 -8.81
CA ALA A 244 -12.53 1.55 -8.08
C ALA A 244 -14.00 1.15 -8.26
N LYS A 245 -14.40 0.58 -9.39
CA LYS A 245 -15.76 0.05 -9.57
C LYS A 245 -16.07 -1.09 -8.58
N LEU A 246 -15.08 -1.88 -8.20
CA LEU A 246 -15.24 -3.01 -7.27
C LEU A 246 -15.16 -2.56 -5.80
N TYR A 247 -14.24 -1.65 -5.49
CA TYR A 247 -13.89 -1.35 -4.10
C TYR A 247 -14.11 0.10 -3.69
N GLY A 248 -14.29 1.01 -4.64
CA GLY A 248 -14.63 2.42 -4.44
C GLY A 248 -16.09 2.63 -4.04
N SER A 249 -16.56 3.88 -4.06
CA SER A 249 -17.92 4.29 -3.69
C SER A 249 -19.03 3.44 -4.33
N ALA A 250 -18.89 3.06 -5.60
CA ALA A 250 -19.86 2.24 -6.33
C ALA A 250 -19.85 0.73 -5.96
N GLY A 251 -18.81 0.28 -5.24
CA GLY A 251 -18.63 -1.11 -4.84
C GLY A 251 -18.54 -1.25 -3.32
N ALA A 252 -17.37 -1.58 -2.80
CA ALA A 252 -17.15 -1.74 -1.35
C ALA A 252 -17.09 -0.42 -0.55
N GLY A 253 -17.26 0.74 -1.20
CA GLY A 253 -17.25 2.09 -0.61
C GLY A 253 -15.99 2.42 0.18
N LYS A 254 -14.82 2.07 -0.35
CA LYS A 254 -13.52 2.40 0.25
C LYS A 254 -12.81 3.48 -0.54
N PRO A 255 -12.04 4.36 0.12
CA PRO A 255 -11.09 5.20 -0.60
C PRO A 255 -10.08 4.33 -1.35
N ILE A 256 -9.68 4.81 -2.53
CA ILE A 256 -8.73 4.14 -3.42
C ILE A 256 -7.35 4.80 -3.30
N VAL A 257 -6.31 3.98 -3.19
CA VAL A 257 -4.92 4.44 -3.17
C VAL A 257 -4.07 3.56 -4.09
N LEU A 258 -3.15 4.15 -4.86
CA LEU A 258 -2.04 3.35 -5.41
C LEU A 258 -0.97 3.20 -4.34
N ALA A 259 -1.00 2.08 -3.60
CA ALA A 259 -0.04 1.79 -2.54
C ALA A 259 1.39 1.73 -3.07
N GLU A 260 1.55 1.35 -4.33
CA GLU A 260 2.80 1.45 -5.06
C GLU A 260 2.53 1.75 -6.52
N THR A 261 3.28 2.69 -7.08
CA THR A 261 3.33 2.89 -8.51
C THR A 261 4.65 3.47 -8.99
N SER A 262 5.01 3.13 -10.22
CA SER A 262 6.13 3.74 -10.94
C SER A 262 6.01 3.42 -12.44
N ALA A 263 6.83 4.08 -13.23
CA ALA A 263 7.05 3.78 -14.64
C ALA A 263 8.56 3.61 -14.86
N PRO A 264 9.10 2.42 -14.58
CA PRO A 264 10.54 2.18 -14.66
C PRO A 264 11.11 2.31 -16.07
N TYR A 265 12.37 2.71 -16.12
CA TYR A 265 13.21 2.61 -17.32
C TYR A 265 14.09 1.37 -17.20
N THR A 266 14.07 0.53 -18.22
CA THR A 266 14.68 -0.79 -18.20
C THR A 266 16.03 -0.79 -18.91
N ARG A 267 17.04 -1.41 -18.28
CA ARG A 267 18.37 -1.65 -18.87
C ARG A 267 18.71 -3.14 -18.82
N LEU A 268 19.48 -3.62 -19.79
CA LEU A 268 19.97 -4.99 -19.80
C LEU A 268 20.99 -5.20 -18.68
N ILE A 269 20.90 -6.30 -17.92
CA ILE A 269 21.81 -6.62 -16.82
C ILE A 269 23.26 -6.74 -17.34
N SER A 270 23.44 -7.40 -18.48
CA SER A 270 24.74 -7.75 -19.06
C SER A 270 25.48 -6.54 -19.64
N THR A 271 24.80 -5.70 -20.41
CA THR A 271 25.43 -4.61 -21.17
C THR A 271 25.15 -3.22 -20.59
N LYS A 272 24.21 -3.09 -19.65
CA LYS A 272 23.67 -1.83 -19.11
C LYS A 272 23.01 -0.92 -20.18
N GLN A 273 22.92 -1.40 -21.41
CA GLN A 273 22.24 -0.70 -22.50
C GLN A 273 20.73 -0.62 -22.22
N PRO A 274 20.06 0.47 -22.61
CA PRO A 274 18.61 0.53 -22.57
C PRO A 274 17.96 -0.64 -23.32
N GLU A 275 16.90 -1.20 -22.75
CA GLU A 275 16.02 -2.11 -23.48
C GLU A 275 15.31 -1.36 -24.63
N ARG A 276 14.93 -2.10 -25.68
CA ARG A 276 14.25 -1.57 -26.87
C ARG A 276 12.91 -0.93 -26.50
N GLY A 277 12.43 -0.02 -27.34
CA GLY A 277 11.10 0.60 -27.24
C GLY A 277 11.05 2.05 -27.71
N GLY A 278 12.19 2.74 -27.69
CA GLY A 278 12.36 4.07 -28.30
C GLY A 278 11.94 5.25 -27.42
N ALA A 279 11.22 5.04 -26.32
CA ALA A 279 10.91 6.11 -25.38
C ALA A 279 12.08 6.36 -24.41
N THR A 280 12.32 7.63 -24.11
CA THR A 280 13.26 8.05 -23.07
C THR A 280 12.67 7.82 -21.68
N GLU A 281 13.52 7.69 -20.65
CA GLU A 281 13.09 7.59 -19.26
C GLU A 281 12.16 8.74 -18.84
N ARG A 282 12.47 9.96 -19.30
CA ARG A 282 11.65 11.15 -19.02
C ARG A 282 10.27 11.02 -19.64
N GLU A 283 10.16 10.62 -20.91
CA GLU A 283 8.87 10.44 -21.58
C GLU A 283 8.01 9.40 -20.87
N ILE A 284 8.59 8.25 -20.49
CA ILE A 284 7.88 7.19 -19.77
C ILE A 284 7.32 7.70 -18.44
N LYS A 285 8.18 8.30 -17.60
CA LYS A 285 7.81 8.75 -16.26
C LYS A 285 6.84 9.93 -16.27
N ILE A 286 7.08 10.93 -17.12
CA ILE A 286 6.20 12.10 -17.21
C ILE A 286 4.84 11.72 -17.79
N THR A 287 4.77 10.85 -18.79
CA THR A 287 3.50 10.39 -19.35
C THR A 287 2.68 9.64 -18.31
N TRP A 288 3.32 8.77 -17.52
CA TRP A 288 2.66 8.05 -16.44
C TRP A 288 2.12 8.99 -15.35
N LEU A 289 2.95 9.91 -14.86
CA LEU A 289 2.55 10.90 -13.86
C LEU A 289 1.42 11.81 -14.37
N LYS A 290 1.46 12.23 -15.64
CA LYS A 290 0.39 13.01 -16.26
C LYS A 290 -0.95 12.28 -16.26
N GLN A 291 -0.97 10.97 -16.51
CA GLN A 291 -2.20 10.19 -16.42
C GLN A 291 -2.72 10.10 -14.97
N LEU A 292 -1.85 9.73 -14.03
CA LEU A 292 -2.18 9.58 -12.61
C LEU A 292 -2.75 10.85 -11.97
N PHE A 293 -2.24 12.01 -12.37
CA PHE A 293 -2.65 13.30 -11.82
C PHE A 293 -3.49 14.13 -12.79
N SER A 294 -4.08 13.53 -13.83
CA SER A 294 -4.94 14.26 -14.76
C SER A 294 -6.24 14.73 -14.09
N ARG A 295 -6.87 15.78 -14.64
CA ARG A 295 -8.24 16.18 -14.21
C ARG A 295 -9.24 15.06 -14.50
N ASN A 296 -9.09 14.40 -15.65
CA ASN A 296 -9.91 13.25 -16.04
C ASN A 296 -9.85 12.12 -15.01
N MET A 297 -8.67 11.79 -14.47
CA MET A 297 -8.53 10.83 -13.37
C MET A 297 -9.35 11.24 -12.14
N LYS A 298 -9.28 12.52 -11.76
CA LYS A 298 -10.01 13.02 -10.58
C LYS A 298 -11.53 12.97 -10.78
N GLU A 299 -12.01 13.28 -11.97
CA GLU A 299 -13.43 13.30 -12.32
C GLU A 299 -14.02 11.89 -12.44
N LEU A 300 -13.32 10.97 -13.14
CA LEU A 300 -13.81 9.62 -13.40
C LEU A 300 -13.51 8.62 -12.29
N VAL A 301 -12.55 8.92 -11.42
CA VAL A 301 -12.20 8.11 -10.24
C VAL A 301 -12.10 9.01 -8.99
N PRO A 302 -13.22 9.59 -8.51
CA PRO A 302 -13.22 10.51 -7.37
C PRO A 302 -12.76 9.84 -6.06
N ASP A 303 -12.82 8.51 -6.00
CA ASP A 303 -12.36 7.71 -4.88
C ASP A 303 -10.83 7.61 -4.78
N LEU A 304 -10.07 7.90 -5.85
CA LEU A 304 -8.61 7.92 -5.80
C LEU A 304 -8.15 9.11 -4.95
N LYS A 305 -7.58 8.81 -3.78
CA LYS A 305 -7.15 9.83 -2.80
C LYS A 305 -5.66 10.09 -2.83
N ALA A 306 -4.85 9.07 -3.10
CA ALA A 306 -3.41 9.20 -3.08
C ALA A 306 -2.68 8.15 -3.93
N ILE A 307 -1.40 8.42 -4.21
CA ILE A 307 -0.47 7.48 -4.82
C ILE A 307 0.86 7.52 -4.07
N SER A 308 1.52 6.37 -3.95
CA SER A 308 2.86 6.24 -3.37
C SER A 308 3.86 5.87 -4.46
N TRP A 309 4.71 6.83 -4.83
CA TRP A 309 5.69 6.67 -5.90
C TRP A 309 6.90 5.88 -5.43
N VAL A 310 7.18 4.76 -6.10
CA VAL A 310 8.43 4.02 -5.90
C VAL A 310 9.46 4.50 -6.90
N ARG A 311 10.65 4.85 -6.44
CA ARG A 311 11.78 5.06 -7.33
C ARG A 311 12.27 3.69 -7.81
N CYS A 312 12.02 3.35 -9.07
CA CYS A 312 12.49 2.10 -9.66
C CYS A 312 13.45 2.36 -10.83
N HIS A 313 14.60 1.68 -10.81
CA HIS A 313 15.37 1.32 -12.00
C HIS A 313 15.36 -0.21 -12.08
N PHE A 314 14.74 -0.79 -13.11
CA PHE A 314 14.81 -2.24 -13.30
C PHE A 314 15.94 -2.60 -14.25
N SER A 315 16.65 -3.66 -13.88
CA SER A 315 17.51 -4.38 -14.81
C SER A 315 16.80 -5.65 -15.24
N VAL A 316 16.87 -5.98 -16.53
CA VAL A 316 16.33 -7.23 -17.11
C VAL A 316 17.41 -8.03 -17.81
#